data_AF-A0A1E4JYJ0-F1
#
_entry.id   AF-A0A1E4JYJ0-F1
#
_cell.length_a   1.000
_cell.length_b   1.000
_cell.length_c   1.000
_cell.angle_alpha   90.00
_cell.angle_beta   90.00
_cell.angle_gamma   90.00
#
_symmetry.space_group_name_H-M   'P 1'
#
loop_
_entity.id
_entity.type
_entity.pdbx_description
1 polymer ?
#
loop_
_entity_poly.entity_id
_entity_poly.type
_entity_poly.pdbx_seq_one_letter_code
_entity_poly.pdbx_strand_id
1 'polypeptide(L)'
;MLFLLLLALGIAIFGLTAYLMSWPLVATQMRDHHAQDRPLLGKTPFSPSAFGWFLRLAWRGSPDQALRFLAMPGSVAAWSIAIGGACALVLLLLRISGVLR
;
A
#
# COMPACT_ATOMS: atom_id res chain seq x y z
N MET A 1 -23.51 9.82 5.76
CA MET A 1 -22.37 10.45 5.06
C MET A 1 -21.11 10.50 5.93
N LEU A 2 -21.15 11.13 7.11
CA LEU A 2 -19.98 11.25 7.99
C LEU A 2 -19.35 9.88 8.33
N PHE A 3 -20.17 8.89 8.69
CA PHE A 3 -19.70 7.53 8.98
C PHE A 3 -18.88 6.90 7.86
N LEU A 4 -19.33 7.00 6.60
CA LEU A 4 -18.61 6.45 5.45
C LEU A 4 -17.28 7.18 5.19
N LEU A 5 -17.24 8.50 5.41
CA LEU A 5 -16.01 9.29 5.34
C LEU A 5 -15.01 8.86 6.42
N LEU A 6 -15.46 8.71 7.67
CA LEU A 6 -14.60 8.23 8.76
C LEU A 6 -14.16 6.77 8.56
N LEU A 7 -15.03 5.92 8.01
CA LEU A 7 -14.69 4.53 7.70
C LEU A 7 -13.61 4.47 6.60
N ALA A 8 -13.79 5.22 5.51
CA ALA A 8 -12.81 5.28 4.42
C ALA A 8 -11.47 5.88 4.90
N LEU A 9 -11.53 6.93 5.73
CA LEU A 9 -10.34 7.51 6.35
C LEU A 9 -9.65 6.51 7.28
N GLY A 10 -10.41 5.76 8.09
CA GLY A 10 -9.90 4.71 8.95
C GLY A 10 -9.20 3.60 8.17
N ILE A 11 -9.80 3.15 7.04
CA ILE A 11 -9.18 2.17 6.14
C ILE A 11 -7.88 2.70 5.54
N ALA A 12 -7.85 3.98 5.15
CA ALA A 12 -6.64 4.61 4.61
C ALA A 12 -5.52 4.70 5.66
N ILE A 13 -5.84 5.10 6.90
CA ILE A 13 -4.87 5.18 8.01
C ILE A 13 -4.38 3.77 8.40
N PHE A 14 -5.29 2.80 8.46
CA PHE A 14 -4.96 1.39 8.72
C PHE A 14 -4.00 0.85 7.66
N GLY A 15 -4.30 1.08 6.38
CA GLY A 15 -3.43 0.70 5.27
C GLY A 15 -2.07 1.39 5.34
N LEU A 16 -2.02 2.68 5.66
CA LEU A 16 -0.77 3.43 5.80
C LEU A 16 0.11 2.88 6.92
N THR A 17 -0.50 2.56 8.06
CA THR A 17 0.20 2.02 9.22
C THR A 17 0.74 0.61 8.93
N ALA A 18 -0.09 -0.25 8.33
CA ALA A 18 0.31 -1.60 7.92
C ALA A 18 1.45 -1.57 6.88
N TYR A 19 1.41 -0.61 5.95
CA TYR A 19 2.45 -0.40 4.96
C TYR A 19 3.77 0.05 5.63
N LEU A 20 3.70 1.03 6.54
CA LEU A 20 4.89 1.50 7.28
C LEU A 20 5.55 0.39 8.08
N MET A 21 4.77 -0.52 8.67
CA MET A 21 5.30 -1.62 9.48
C MET A 21 5.88 -2.76 8.62
N SER A 22 5.24 -3.06 7.49
CA SER A 22 5.69 -4.11 6.56
C SER A 22 6.91 -3.68 5.74
N TRP A 23 7.04 -2.38 5.48
CA TRP A 23 8.13 -1.80 4.69
C TRP A 23 9.55 -2.16 5.19
N PRO A 24 9.95 -1.87 6.45
CA PRO A 24 11.31 -2.14 6.91
C PRO A 24 11.64 -3.63 6.87
N LEU A 25 10.66 -4.49 7.16
CA LEU A 25 10.81 -5.95 7.10
C LEU A 25 11.14 -6.42 5.67
N VAL A 26 10.41 -5.93 4.68
CA VAL A 26 10.67 -6.24 3.26
C VAL A 26 12.00 -5.63 2.81
N ALA A 27 12.30 -4.39 3.21
CA ALA A 27 13.55 -3.71 2.86
C ALA A 27 14.79 -4.42 3.41
N THR A 28 14.73 -4.94 4.64
CA THR A 28 15.80 -5.78 5.20
C THR A 28 15.88 -7.13 4.49
N GLN A 29 14.75 -7.79 4.22
CA GLN A 29 14.74 -9.07 3.52
C GLN A 29 15.35 -8.97 2.12
N MET A 30 15.00 -7.92 1.36
CA MET A 30 15.55 -7.69 0.02
C MET A 30 17.02 -7.27 0.07
N ARG A 31 17.41 -6.49 1.09
CA ARG A 31 18.82 -6.15 1.31
C ARG A 31 19.67 -7.39 1.56
N ASP A 32 19.15 -8.34 2.33
CA ASP A 32 19.92 -9.47 2.83
C ASP A 32 19.91 -10.66 1.86
N HIS A 33 18.86 -10.85 1.04
CA HIS A 33 18.72 -12.01 0.14
C HIS A 33 18.88 -11.70 -1.36
N HIS A 34 18.51 -10.50 -1.83
CA HIS A 34 18.53 -10.14 -3.27
C HIS A 34 19.07 -8.72 -3.49
N ALA A 35 20.37 -8.53 -3.28
CA ALA A 35 21.03 -7.24 -3.40
C ALA A 35 20.92 -6.59 -4.81
N GLN A 36 20.64 -7.40 -5.85
CA GLN A 36 20.47 -6.93 -7.24
C GLN A 36 19.13 -6.25 -7.51
N ASP A 37 18.07 -6.54 -6.74
CA ASP A 37 16.73 -5.94 -6.91
C ASP A 37 16.49 -4.70 -6.03
N ARG A 38 17.50 -4.32 -5.22
CA ARG A 38 17.54 -3.06 -4.44
C ARG A 38 17.11 -1.79 -5.19
N PRO A 39 17.46 -1.55 -6.47
CA PRO A 39 17.08 -0.31 -7.14
C PRO A 39 15.58 -0.22 -7.45
N LEU A 40 14.85 -1.35 -7.49
CA LEU A 40 13.40 -1.36 -7.78
C LEU A 40 12.56 -0.95 -6.57
N LEU A 41 13.00 -1.32 -5.36
CA LEU A 41 12.30 -0.96 -4.12
C LEU A 41 12.37 0.55 -3.85
N GLY A 42 13.36 1.27 -4.38
CA GLY A 42 13.55 2.70 -4.11
C GLY A 42 14.15 2.96 -2.72
N LYS A 43 14.82 4.10 -2.58
CA LYS A 43 15.56 4.49 -1.35
C LYS A 43 14.64 4.79 -0.15
N THR A 44 13.38 5.06 -0.40
CA THR A 44 12.43 5.54 0.61
C THR A 44 11.06 4.86 0.48
N PRO A 45 10.36 4.65 1.61
CA PRO A 45 9.02 4.03 1.64
C PRO A 45 7.97 4.77 0.82
N PHE A 46 8.16 6.07 0.60
CA PHE A 46 7.26 6.93 -0.17
C PHE A 46 7.67 7.07 -1.64
N SER A 47 8.66 6.32 -2.13
CA SER A 47 9.00 6.38 -3.54
C SER A 47 7.80 5.88 -4.38
N PRO A 48 7.41 6.56 -5.48
CA PRO A 48 6.39 6.03 -6.37
C PRO A 48 6.78 4.67 -6.96
N SER A 49 8.10 4.39 -7.06
CA SER A 49 8.60 3.06 -7.44
C SER A 49 8.36 2.01 -6.36
N ALA A 50 8.56 2.37 -5.09
CA ALA A 50 8.28 1.53 -3.92
C ALA A 50 6.82 1.10 -3.90
N PHE A 51 5.93 2.08 -3.95
CA PHE A 51 4.49 1.86 -3.93
C PHE A 51 4.04 1.09 -5.18
N GLY A 52 4.57 1.42 -6.35
CA GLY A 52 4.30 0.70 -7.60
C GLY A 52 4.76 -0.75 -7.57
N TRP A 53 5.89 -1.06 -6.93
CA TRP A 53 6.36 -2.43 -6.71
C TRP A 53 5.40 -3.19 -5.79
N PHE A 54 4.89 -2.50 -4.76
CA PHE A 54 3.85 -3.04 -3.88
C PHE A 54 2.54 -3.36 -4.61
N LEU A 55 2.05 -2.44 -5.45
CA LEU A 55 0.82 -2.63 -6.22
C LEU A 55 0.94 -3.68 -7.33
N ARG A 56 2.12 -3.79 -7.96
CA ARG A 56 2.34 -4.70 -9.09
C ARG A 56 2.57 -6.15 -8.67
N LEU A 57 2.56 -6.45 -7.37
CA LEU A 57 2.87 -7.79 -6.85
C LEU A 57 4.21 -8.33 -7.39
N ALA A 58 5.22 -7.47 -7.52
CA ALA A 58 6.45 -7.83 -8.22
C ALA A 58 7.28 -8.94 -7.53
N TRP A 59 6.99 -9.26 -6.25
CA TRP A 59 7.43 -10.48 -5.54
C TRP A 59 6.88 -11.78 -6.10
N ARG A 60 5.86 -11.78 -6.96
CA ARG A 60 5.39 -13.02 -7.60
C ARG A 60 6.47 -13.68 -8.44
N GLY A 61 7.39 -12.90 -9.01
CA GLY A 61 8.51 -13.40 -9.82
C GLY A 61 9.71 -13.89 -9.02
N SER A 62 9.79 -13.59 -7.71
CA SER A 62 10.87 -14.08 -6.86
C SER A 62 10.54 -15.48 -6.33
N PRO A 63 11.46 -16.45 -6.41
CA PRO A 63 11.25 -17.81 -5.92
C PRO A 63 11.20 -17.93 -4.38
N ASP A 64 11.48 -16.84 -3.65
CA ASP A 64 11.53 -16.84 -2.19
C ASP A 64 10.15 -16.85 -1.52
N GLN A 65 9.82 -17.95 -0.85
CA GLN A 65 8.56 -18.07 -0.10
C GLN A 65 8.52 -17.13 1.12
N ALA A 66 9.65 -16.95 1.82
CA ALA A 66 9.73 -16.04 2.97
C ALA A 66 9.45 -14.59 2.56
N LEU A 67 9.97 -14.16 1.41
CA LEU A 67 9.69 -12.84 0.85
C LEU A 67 8.22 -12.71 0.47
N ARG A 68 7.62 -13.74 -0.15
CA ARG A 68 6.21 -13.74 -0.54
C ARG A 68 5.26 -13.62 0.67
N PHE A 69 5.54 -14.33 1.76
CA PHE A 69 4.75 -14.23 3.01
C PHE A 69 4.83 -12.83 3.63
N LEU A 70 5.99 -12.18 3.59
CA LEU A 70 6.22 -10.84 4.15
C LEU A 70 5.67 -9.71 3.26
N ALA A 71 5.71 -9.92 1.96
CA ALA A 71 5.27 -8.98 0.94
C ALA A 71 3.74 -8.94 0.74
N MET A 72 3.06 -10.06 0.99
CA MET A 72 1.61 -10.18 0.88
C MET A 72 0.87 -9.16 1.77
N PRO A 73 1.17 -9.01 3.08
CA PRO A 73 0.52 -8.01 3.91
C PRO A 73 0.84 -6.57 3.49
N GLY A 74 2.07 -6.29 3.02
CA GLY A 74 2.40 -4.97 2.49
C GLY A 74 1.66 -4.64 1.19
N SER A 75 1.41 -5.63 0.32
CA SER A 75 0.59 -5.45 -0.89
C SER A 75 -0.86 -5.15 -0.52
N VAL A 76 -1.41 -5.90 0.44
CA VAL A 76 -2.76 -5.67 0.98
C VAL A 76 -2.85 -4.27 1.58
N ALA A 77 -1.84 -3.84 2.32
CA ALA A 77 -1.78 -2.49 2.88
C ALA A 77 -1.78 -1.40 1.80
N ALA A 78 -0.97 -1.56 0.74
CA ALA A 78 -0.95 -0.63 -0.38
C ALA A 78 -2.30 -0.58 -1.13
N TRP A 79 -2.94 -1.72 -1.32
CA TRP A 79 -4.30 -1.80 -1.89
C TRP A 79 -5.36 -1.19 -0.97
N SER A 80 -5.25 -1.36 0.36
CA SER A 80 -6.13 -0.71 1.33
C SER A 80 -6.01 0.81 1.30
N ILE A 81 -4.81 1.36 1.15
CA ILE A 81 -4.61 2.81 0.95
C ILE A 81 -5.26 3.26 -0.36
N ALA A 82 -5.02 2.54 -1.46
CA ALA A 82 -5.55 2.88 -2.77
C ALA A 82 -7.09 2.83 -2.81
N ILE A 83 -7.69 1.76 -2.29
CA ILE A 83 -9.14 1.58 -2.24
C ILE A 83 -9.77 2.55 -1.23
N GLY A 84 -9.20 2.68 -0.04
CA GLY A 84 -9.69 3.60 0.99
C GLY A 84 -9.65 5.05 0.53
N GLY A 85 -8.54 5.46 -0.09
CA GLY A 85 -8.37 6.78 -0.70
C GLY A 85 -9.32 7.02 -1.88
N ALA A 86 -9.45 6.06 -2.80
CA ALA A 86 -10.38 6.17 -3.93
C ALA A 86 -11.84 6.27 -3.46
N CYS A 87 -12.24 5.45 -2.48
CA CYS A 87 -13.58 5.49 -1.90
C CYS A 87 -13.83 6.82 -1.18
N ALA A 88 -12.87 7.32 -0.41
CA ALA A 88 -12.95 8.64 0.22
C ALA A 88 -13.09 9.77 -0.81
N LEU A 89 -12.32 9.72 -1.91
CA LEU A 89 -12.37 10.70 -2.99
C LEU A 89 -13.72 10.67 -3.71
N VAL A 90 -14.25 9.48 -4.03
CA VAL A 90 -15.57 9.31 -4.67
C VAL A 90 -16.67 9.83 -3.75
N LEU A 91 -16.64 9.50 -2.46
CA LEU A 91 -17.60 9.99 -1.48
C LEU A 91 -17.52 11.51 -1.30
N LEU A 92 -16.31 12.08 -1.31
CA LEU A 92 -16.09 13.53 -1.26
C LEU A 92 -16.65 14.20 -2.52
N LEU A 93 -16.41 13.64 -3.71
CA LEU A 93 -16.92 14.15 -4.98
C LEU A 93 -18.45 14.10 -5.04
N LEU A 94 -19.06 13.00 -4.58
CA LEU A 94 -20.52 12.86 -4.48
C LEU A 94 -21.13 13.88 -3.50
N ARG A 95 -20.40 14.20 -2.42
CA ARG A 95 -20.79 15.21 -1.43
C ARG A 95 -20.64 16.63 -1.98
N ILE A 96 -19.59 16.91 -2.76
CA ILE A 96 -19.35 18.23 -3.37
C ILE A 96 -20.34 18.48 -4.53
N SER A 97 -20.67 17.45 -5.31
CA SER A 97 -21.59 17.56 -6.45
C SER A 97 -23.07 17.76 -6.07
N GLY A 98 -23.40 17.79 -4.78
CA GLY A 98 -24.75 18.13 -4.31
C GLY A 98 -25.83 17.11 -4.66
N VAL A 99 -25.44 15.94 -5.18
CA VAL A 99 -26.35 14.84 -5.56
C VAL A 99 -26.94 14.14 -4.34
N LEU A 100 -26.26 14.17 -3.19
CA LEU A 100 -26.83 13.82 -1.89
C LEU A 100 -26.82 15.05 -0.98
N ARG A 101 -27.99 15.69 -0.84
CA ARG A 101 -28.28 16.64 0.24
C ARG A 101 -28.48 15.89 1.56
#